data_AF-A0A7R9EEG3-F1
#
_entry.id   AF-A0A7R9EEG3-F1
#
_cell.length_a   1.000
_cell.length_b   1.000
_cell.length_c   1.000
_cell.angle_alpha   90.00
_cell.angle_beta   90.00
_cell.angle_gamma   90.00
#
_symmetry.space_group_name_H-M   'P 1'
#
loop_
_entity.id
_entity.type
_entity.pdbx_description
1 polymer ?
#
loop_
_entity_poly.entity_id
_entity_poly.type
_entity_poly.pdbx_seq_one_letter_code
_entity_poly.pdbx_strand_id
1 'polypeptide(L)'
;MQIYQLMKQWCHISRHGAKQHMHGKPIRFGYKVWCLCSRLGYLVQGEPYQGASTRNTHPELGVGGSVVIDLDDKLPHGQYSIYIDNFFTSVRLQEELKSKGHYCTGTIRSNRIEKASLEEASTLKKRVRGSYSQLTDTDSGITLIRYHDNIVTVASTLRGAKPIGVDRLDQNISTYRVNVHMKKWYWQMIMFPLDAFVNNAWQLYRLTSKGKEDKQDLLVFTRFIVQTYISKYSIGVAPGPSPKRLKKLVCDDIRLDGLNYVIVKSLTQIRCGECHKNTTMKCKKCNVGCHVYCSEMFHSR
;
A
#
# COMPACT_ATOMS: atom_id res chain seq x y z
N MET A 1 -18.66 7.35 5.40
CA MET A 1 -17.50 6.49 5.68
C MET A 1 -17.37 5.42 4.61
N GLN A 2 -16.20 4.84 4.44
CA GLN A 2 -15.93 3.70 3.55
C GLN A 2 -15.45 2.53 4.42
N ILE A 3 -16.11 1.38 4.33
CA ILE A 3 -15.67 0.14 4.98
C ILE A 3 -15.33 -0.87 3.89
N TYR A 4 -14.09 -1.31 3.88
CA TYR A 4 -13.61 -2.26 2.87
C TYR A 4 -12.53 -3.15 3.44
N GLN A 5 -12.31 -4.26 2.73
CA GLN A 5 -11.26 -5.19 3.08
C GLN A 5 -9.98 -4.77 2.38
N LEU A 6 -8.99 -4.41 3.18
CA LEU A 6 -7.67 -4.05 2.70
C LEU A 6 -6.74 -5.26 2.85
N MET A 7 -6.04 -5.60 1.77
CA MET A 7 -5.01 -6.63 1.78
C MET A 7 -3.62 -6.00 1.84
N LYS A 8 -2.77 -6.47 2.75
CA LYS A 8 -1.35 -6.09 2.76
C LYS A 8 -0.45 -7.33 2.51
N GLN A 9 0.32 -7.28 1.42
CA GLN A 9 1.57 -8.05 1.21
C GLN A 9 2.53 -7.69 2.37
N TRP A 10 3.52 -8.44 2.85
CA TRP A 10 4.51 -9.28 2.19
C TRP A 10 5.05 -10.36 3.13
N CYS A 11 4.99 -11.62 2.71
CA CYS A 11 6.11 -12.57 2.84
C CYS A 11 5.62 -13.93 2.30
N HIS A 12 6.13 -14.35 1.13
CA HIS A 12 5.98 -15.75 0.70
C HIS A 12 6.57 -16.71 1.74
N ILE A 13 7.59 -16.27 2.48
CA ILE A 13 8.43 -17.10 3.36
C ILE A 13 7.85 -17.23 4.79
N SER A 14 7.00 -16.31 5.26
CA SER A 14 6.49 -16.39 6.63
C SER A 14 5.36 -17.41 6.76
N ARG A 15 5.49 -18.34 7.71
CA ARG A 15 4.46 -19.33 8.09
C ARG A 15 3.70 -18.81 9.31
N HIS A 16 2.46 -18.37 9.10
CA HIS A 16 1.54 -17.97 10.17
C HIS A 16 0.12 -18.40 9.80
N GLY A 17 -0.66 -18.89 10.77
CA GLY A 17 -2.00 -19.45 10.51
C GLY A 17 -3.01 -18.45 9.94
N ALA A 18 -2.88 -17.17 10.28
CA ALA A 18 -3.75 -16.11 9.74
C ALA A 18 -3.40 -15.66 8.30
N LYS A 19 -2.37 -16.24 7.67
CA LYS A 19 -2.01 -15.91 6.29
C LYS A 19 -3.08 -16.46 5.33
N GLN A 20 -3.60 -15.60 4.47
CA GLN A 20 -4.69 -15.94 3.56
C GLN A 20 -4.20 -15.99 2.11
N HIS A 21 -4.69 -16.97 1.37
CA HIS A 21 -4.59 -16.99 -0.10
C HIS A 21 -5.78 -16.24 -0.70
N MET A 22 -5.53 -15.36 -1.67
CA MET A 22 -6.54 -14.55 -2.34
C MET A 22 -6.39 -14.67 -3.85
N HIS A 23 -7.37 -15.32 -4.48
CA HIS A 23 -7.42 -15.47 -5.92
C HIS A 23 -7.71 -14.12 -6.60
N GLY A 24 -7.15 -13.88 -7.80
CA GLY A 24 -7.43 -12.70 -8.61
C GLY A 24 -6.77 -11.39 -8.17
N LYS A 25 -5.99 -11.39 -7.08
CA LYS A 25 -5.18 -10.23 -6.69
C LYS A 25 -3.75 -10.37 -7.23
N PRO A 26 -3.07 -9.25 -7.60
CA PRO A 26 -1.66 -9.28 -8.03
C PRO A 26 -0.76 -9.97 -7.00
N ILE A 27 -1.14 -9.81 -5.73
CA ILE A 27 -0.52 -10.36 -4.55
C ILE A 27 -1.45 -11.44 -4.01
N ARG A 28 -1.05 -12.71 -4.11
CA ARG A 28 -1.96 -13.83 -3.79
C ARG A 28 -1.88 -14.30 -2.34
N PHE A 29 -0.86 -13.91 -1.58
CA PHE A 29 -0.71 -14.31 -0.18
C PHE A 29 -0.42 -13.13 0.71
N GLY A 30 -1.17 -12.98 1.80
CA GLY A 30 -0.97 -11.88 2.73
C GLY A 30 -1.88 -11.94 3.95
N TYR A 31 -1.85 -10.87 4.73
CA TYR A 31 -2.76 -10.64 5.83
C TYR A 31 -3.86 -9.67 5.39
N LYS A 32 -5.07 -9.91 5.91
CA LYS A 32 -6.23 -9.07 5.64
C LYS A 32 -6.47 -8.17 6.85
N VAL A 33 -6.81 -6.92 6.57
CA VAL A 33 -7.22 -5.93 7.57
C VAL A 33 -8.52 -5.30 7.08
N TRP A 34 -9.56 -5.34 7.89
CA TRP A 34 -10.78 -4.58 7.64
C TRP A 34 -10.56 -3.14 8.06
N CYS A 35 -10.87 -2.21 7.16
CA CYS A 35 -10.56 -0.80 7.35
C CYS A 35 -11.84 0.02 7.27
N LEU A 36 -12.09 0.82 8.30
CA LEU A 36 -13.05 1.91 8.31
C LEU A 36 -12.30 3.21 8.03
N CYS A 37 -12.63 3.85 6.91
CA CYS A 37 -11.96 5.06 6.44
C CYS A 37 -12.95 6.19 6.12
N SER A 38 -12.44 7.42 6.12
CA SER A 38 -13.13 8.55 5.49
C SER A 38 -13.10 8.43 3.96
N ARG A 39 -13.94 9.21 3.26
CA ARG A 39 -13.96 9.29 1.78
C ARG A 39 -12.60 9.66 1.18
N LEU A 40 -11.78 10.42 1.90
CA LEU A 40 -10.46 10.84 1.43
C LEU A 40 -9.38 9.80 1.74
N GLY A 41 -9.71 8.73 2.48
CA GLY A 41 -8.77 7.70 2.88
C GLY A 41 -8.12 7.94 4.24
N TYR A 42 -8.72 8.72 5.14
CA TYR A 42 -8.27 8.78 6.54
C TYR A 42 -8.69 7.49 7.26
N LEU A 43 -7.75 6.71 7.79
CA LEU A 43 -8.04 5.46 8.51
C LEU A 43 -8.56 5.81 9.92
N VAL A 44 -9.82 5.48 10.20
CA VAL A 44 -10.44 5.67 11.53
C VAL A 44 -10.19 4.44 12.40
N GLN A 45 -10.46 3.24 11.86
CA GLN A 45 -10.23 1.99 12.56
C GLN A 45 -9.75 0.90 11.59
N GLY A 46 -8.81 0.08 12.05
CA GLY A 46 -8.28 -1.06 11.31
C GLY A 46 -8.29 -2.32 12.17
N GLU A 47 -8.91 -3.39 11.68
CA GLU A 47 -9.03 -4.66 12.39
C GLU A 47 -8.40 -5.81 11.61
N PRO A 48 -7.37 -6.48 12.15
CA PRO A 48 -6.80 -7.67 11.52
C PRO A 48 -7.83 -8.80 11.43
N TYR A 49 -7.97 -9.39 10.26
CA TYR A 49 -8.76 -10.61 10.09
C TYR A 49 -8.01 -11.81 10.67
N GLN A 50 -8.69 -12.59 11.52
CA GLN A 50 -8.10 -13.69 12.29
C GLN A 50 -8.51 -15.08 11.79
N GLY A 51 -9.05 -15.18 10.56
CA GLY A 51 -9.51 -16.47 10.03
C GLY A 51 -10.73 -16.99 10.77
N ALA A 52 -10.72 -18.28 11.15
CA ALA A 52 -11.79 -18.92 11.89
C ALA A 52 -12.01 -18.34 13.30
N SER A 53 -10.98 -17.71 13.88
CA SER A 53 -11.05 -17.06 15.19
C SER A 53 -11.62 -15.64 15.14
N THR A 54 -12.04 -15.17 13.96
CA THR A 54 -12.60 -13.83 13.85
C THR A 54 -13.95 -13.76 14.56
N ARG A 55 -14.09 -12.78 15.46
CA ARG A 55 -15.31 -12.61 16.25
C ARG A 55 -16.49 -12.31 15.33
N ASN A 56 -17.64 -12.90 15.66
CA ASN A 56 -18.92 -12.66 15.01
C ASN A 56 -19.93 -12.29 16.11
N THR A 57 -19.93 -11.02 16.48
CA THR A 57 -20.80 -10.42 17.52
C THR A 57 -22.27 -10.40 17.12
N HIS A 58 -22.55 -10.33 15.81
CA HIS A 58 -23.88 -10.27 15.21
C HIS A 58 -24.12 -11.46 14.27
N PRO A 59 -24.32 -12.68 14.81
CA PRO A 59 -24.45 -13.89 14.01
C PRO A 59 -25.60 -13.87 13.01
N GLU A 60 -26.67 -13.13 13.29
CA GLU A 60 -27.85 -12.92 12.44
C GLU A 60 -27.53 -12.19 11.12
N LEU A 61 -26.48 -11.37 11.11
CA LEU A 61 -25.97 -10.68 9.92
C LEU A 61 -24.81 -11.42 9.24
N GLY A 62 -24.30 -12.47 9.90
CA GLY A 62 -23.08 -13.18 9.55
C GLY A 62 -21.80 -12.34 9.73
N VAL A 63 -20.65 -12.97 9.52
CA VAL A 63 -19.33 -12.36 9.79
C VAL A 63 -19.14 -11.01 9.09
N GLY A 64 -19.59 -10.88 7.84
CA GLY A 64 -19.46 -9.62 7.09
C GLY A 64 -20.27 -8.48 7.71
N GLY A 65 -21.54 -8.72 8.07
CA GLY A 65 -22.37 -7.70 8.67
C GLY A 65 -21.93 -7.35 10.10
N SER A 66 -21.58 -8.36 10.90
CA SER A 66 -21.06 -8.18 12.26
C SER A 66 -19.86 -7.23 12.32
N VAL A 67 -18.92 -7.37 11.39
CA VAL A 67 -17.75 -6.48 11.30
C VAL A 67 -18.14 -5.05 10.97
N VAL A 68 -19.13 -4.87 10.10
CA VAL A 68 -19.59 -3.53 9.75
C VAL A 68 -20.23 -2.84 10.94
N ILE A 69 -21.04 -3.57 11.72
CA ILE A 69 -21.64 -3.04 12.96
C ILE A 69 -20.57 -2.75 14.02
N ASP A 70 -19.63 -3.68 14.26
CA ASP A 70 -18.52 -3.49 15.21
C ASP A 70 -17.64 -2.27 14.86
N LEU A 71 -17.43 -2.01 13.56
CA LEU A 71 -16.69 -0.83 13.09
C LEU A 71 -17.53 0.45 13.21
N ASP A 72 -18.83 0.38 12.93
CA ASP A 72 -19.75 1.51 13.03
C ASP A 72 -19.88 2.00 14.48
N ASP A 73 -19.95 1.09 15.45
CA ASP A 73 -20.02 1.41 16.89
C ASP A 73 -18.78 2.18 17.41
N LYS A 74 -17.70 2.25 16.61
CA LYS A 74 -16.49 3.02 16.93
C LYS A 74 -16.49 4.42 16.34
N LEU A 75 -17.50 4.77 15.54
CA LEU A 75 -17.67 6.11 15.03
C LEU A 75 -18.25 7.03 16.12
N PRO A 76 -17.89 8.33 16.10
CA PRO A 76 -18.60 9.31 16.89
C PRO A 76 -20.09 9.34 16.52
N HIS A 77 -20.96 9.68 17.47
CA HIS A 77 -22.38 9.83 17.20
C HIS A 77 -22.65 10.80 16.03
N GLY A 78 -23.49 10.37 15.11
CA GLY A 78 -23.88 11.17 13.95
C GLY A 78 -24.44 10.30 12.83
N GLN A 79 -25.03 10.95 11.83
CA GLN A 79 -25.48 10.26 10.62
C GLN A 79 -24.33 10.19 9.60
N TYR A 80 -24.17 9.03 8.96
CA TYR A 80 -23.11 8.79 7.98
C TYR A 80 -23.69 8.14 6.73
N SER A 81 -23.10 8.46 5.57
CA SER A 81 -23.25 7.65 4.36
C SER A 81 -22.10 6.65 4.29
N ILE A 82 -22.39 5.38 4.57
CA ILE A 82 -21.46 4.27 4.62
C ILE A 82 -21.41 3.58 3.26
N TYR A 83 -20.20 3.41 2.73
CA TYR A 83 -19.95 2.71 1.48
C TYR A 83 -19.22 1.41 1.79
N ILE A 84 -19.78 0.27 1.38
CA ILE A 84 -19.26 -1.05 1.73
C ILE A 84 -18.96 -1.91 0.49
N ASP A 85 -17.94 -2.78 0.60
CA ASP A 85 -17.61 -3.75 -0.45
C ASP A 85 -18.63 -4.91 -0.52
N ASN A 86 -18.63 -5.64 -1.65
CA ASN A 86 -19.51 -6.79 -1.88
C ASN A 86 -19.39 -7.90 -0.87
N PHE A 87 -18.23 -8.04 -0.23
CA PHE A 87 -18.05 -9.07 0.79
C PHE A 87 -19.02 -8.85 1.96
N PHE A 88 -19.20 -7.59 2.37
CA PHE A 88 -20.04 -7.19 3.50
C PHE A 88 -21.50 -6.98 3.10
N THR A 89 -21.75 -6.55 1.86
CA THR A 89 -23.08 -6.11 1.43
C THR A 89 -24.13 -7.22 1.47
N SER A 90 -25.26 -6.94 2.14
CA SER A 90 -26.51 -7.71 2.15
C SER A 90 -27.71 -6.75 2.30
N VAL A 91 -28.93 -7.22 2.03
CA VAL A 91 -30.16 -6.43 2.22
C VAL A 91 -30.39 -6.17 3.71
N ARG A 92 -30.39 -7.23 4.53
CA ARG A 92 -30.51 -7.13 6.01
C ARG A 92 -29.54 -6.13 6.66
N LEU A 93 -28.27 -6.12 6.24
CA LEU A 93 -27.29 -5.16 6.78
C LEU A 93 -27.66 -3.70 6.44
N GLN A 94 -28.26 -3.46 5.28
CA GLN A 94 -28.71 -2.11 4.92
C GLN A 94 -29.89 -1.66 5.78
N GLU A 95 -30.82 -2.56 6.09
CA GLU A 95 -31.93 -2.28 7.00
C GLU A 95 -31.43 -1.93 8.40
N GLU A 96 -30.46 -2.70 8.92
CA GLU A 96 -29.85 -2.46 10.22
C GLU A 96 -29.10 -1.14 10.29
N LEU A 97 -28.28 -0.83 9.26
CA LEU A 97 -27.61 0.48 9.22
C LEU A 97 -28.61 1.64 9.10
N LYS A 98 -29.73 1.42 8.40
CA LYS A 98 -30.80 2.41 8.28
C LYS A 98 -31.54 2.61 9.61
N SER A 99 -31.77 1.54 10.39
CA SER A 99 -32.38 1.62 11.73
C SER A 99 -31.49 2.39 12.71
N LYS A 100 -30.17 2.27 12.57
CA LYS A 100 -29.16 3.10 13.27
C LYS A 100 -29.07 4.55 12.75
N GLY A 101 -29.83 4.90 11.72
CA GLY A 101 -29.88 6.25 11.15
C GLY A 101 -28.80 6.55 10.10
N HIS A 102 -28.07 5.54 9.62
CA HIS A 102 -27.07 5.68 8.57
C HIS A 102 -27.65 5.39 7.18
N TYR A 103 -27.02 5.95 6.16
CA TYR A 103 -27.22 5.52 4.79
C TYR A 103 -26.17 4.51 4.40
N CYS A 104 -26.52 3.50 3.60
CA CYS A 104 -25.60 2.47 3.15
C CYS A 104 -25.65 2.34 1.63
N THR A 105 -24.50 2.16 0.99
CA THR A 105 -24.38 1.84 -0.44
C THR A 105 -23.26 0.84 -0.65
N GLY A 106 -23.54 -0.26 -1.35
CA GLY A 106 -22.53 -1.27 -1.63
C GLY A 106 -22.84 -2.06 -2.88
N THR A 107 -21.80 -2.55 -3.55
CA THR A 107 -21.99 -3.54 -4.61
C THR A 107 -22.52 -4.83 -3.99
N ILE A 108 -23.60 -5.40 -4.49
CA ILE A 108 -24.21 -6.61 -3.94
C ILE A 108 -24.07 -7.77 -4.92
N ARG A 109 -23.80 -8.98 -4.40
CA ARG A 109 -23.75 -10.19 -5.21
C ARG A 109 -25.16 -10.60 -5.63
N SER A 110 -25.30 -11.15 -6.83
CA SER A 110 -26.58 -11.59 -7.38
C SER A 110 -27.32 -12.61 -6.51
N ASN A 111 -26.60 -13.44 -5.77
CA ASN A 111 -27.19 -14.41 -4.86
C ASN A 111 -27.62 -13.82 -3.49
N ARG A 112 -27.46 -12.51 -3.28
CA ARG A 112 -27.78 -11.81 -2.02
C ARG A 112 -28.90 -10.77 -2.15
N ILE A 113 -29.63 -10.77 -3.27
CA ILE A 113 -30.74 -9.83 -3.54
C ILE A 113 -32.12 -10.38 -3.14
N GLU A 114 -32.18 -11.43 -2.33
CA GLU A 114 -33.44 -11.99 -1.78
C GLU A 114 -34.50 -12.33 -2.84
N LYS A 115 -34.07 -12.79 -4.03
CA LYS A 115 -34.93 -13.10 -5.19
C LYS A 115 -35.75 -11.90 -5.70
N ALA A 116 -35.27 -10.68 -5.47
CA ALA A 116 -35.83 -9.47 -6.04
C ALA A 116 -36.02 -9.59 -7.56
N SER A 117 -37.15 -9.08 -8.07
CA SER A 117 -37.58 -9.10 -9.48
C SER A 117 -36.81 -8.10 -10.36
N LEU A 118 -35.49 -8.06 -10.19
CA LEU A 118 -34.58 -7.21 -10.96
C LEU A 118 -34.30 -7.84 -12.33
N GLU A 119 -34.18 -7.03 -13.38
CA GLU A 119 -33.92 -7.52 -14.73
C GLU A 119 -32.69 -8.45 -14.78
N GLU A 120 -32.86 -9.60 -15.43
CA GLU A 120 -31.83 -10.62 -15.55
C GLU A 120 -30.56 -10.10 -16.23
N ALA A 121 -29.42 -10.62 -15.76
CA ALA A 121 -28.10 -10.22 -16.26
C ALA A 121 -27.95 -10.48 -17.77
N SER A 122 -28.55 -11.55 -18.28
CA SER A 122 -28.51 -11.92 -19.71
C SER A 122 -29.29 -10.94 -20.58
N THR A 123 -30.44 -10.46 -20.11
CA THR A 123 -31.28 -9.49 -20.83
C THR A 123 -30.61 -8.11 -20.83
N LEU A 124 -30.10 -7.68 -19.68
CA LEU A 124 -29.44 -6.38 -19.56
C LEU A 124 -28.17 -6.29 -20.44
N LYS A 125 -27.42 -7.40 -20.59
CA LYS A 125 -26.26 -7.48 -21.50
C LYS A 125 -26.58 -7.21 -22.97
N LYS A 126 -27.83 -7.40 -23.39
CA LYS A 126 -28.27 -7.13 -24.78
C LYS A 126 -28.54 -5.64 -25.02
N ARG A 127 -28.68 -4.85 -23.96
CA ARG A 127 -28.88 -3.40 -24.05
C ARG A 127 -27.55 -2.70 -24.31
N VAL A 128 -27.60 -1.41 -24.63
CA VAL A 128 -26.39 -0.58 -24.81
C VAL A 128 -25.60 -0.49 -23.50
N ARG A 129 -24.27 -0.44 -23.58
CA ARG A 129 -23.41 -0.22 -22.41
C ARG A 129 -23.77 1.11 -21.72
N GLY A 130 -23.74 1.14 -20.39
CA GLY A 130 -24.20 2.28 -19.58
C GLY A 130 -25.71 2.26 -19.28
N SER A 131 -26.47 1.32 -19.86
CA SER A 131 -27.86 1.09 -19.46
C SER A 131 -27.94 0.50 -18.05
N TYR A 132 -29.08 0.66 -17.40
CA TYR A 132 -29.33 0.14 -16.06
C TYR A 132 -30.77 -0.33 -15.88
N SER A 133 -30.95 -1.21 -14.90
CA SER A 133 -32.25 -1.62 -14.38
C SER A 133 -32.31 -1.28 -12.90
N GLN A 134 -33.44 -0.75 -12.45
CA GLN A 134 -33.63 -0.33 -11.07
C GLN A 134 -34.90 -0.97 -10.50
N LEU A 135 -34.81 -1.41 -9.25
CA LEU A 135 -35.94 -1.85 -8.45
C LEU A 135 -35.81 -1.20 -7.07
N THR A 136 -36.88 -0.57 -6.60
CA THR A 136 -36.94 -0.01 -5.26
C THR A 136 -38.02 -0.73 -4.48
N ASP A 137 -37.64 -1.29 -3.34
CA ASP A 137 -38.60 -1.77 -2.36
C ASP A 137 -39.17 -0.56 -1.60
N THR A 138 -40.49 -0.41 -1.65
CA THR A 138 -41.20 0.70 -1.01
C THR A 138 -41.23 0.58 0.50
N ASP A 139 -41.18 -0.64 1.03
CA ASP A 139 -41.33 -0.91 2.46
C ASP A 139 -40.01 -0.65 3.19
N SER A 140 -38.93 -1.30 2.75
CA SER A 140 -37.58 -1.05 3.29
C SER A 140 -36.97 0.26 2.78
N GLY A 141 -37.46 0.82 1.67
CA GLY A 141 -36.86 1.97 0.99
C GLY A 141 -35.50 1.67 0.34
N ILE A 142 -35.13 0.39 0.21
CA ILE A 142 -33.87 -0.05 -0.40
C ILE A 142 -34.02 -0.06 -1.92
N THR A 143 -33.03 0.48 -2.61
CA THR A 143 -32.96 0.49 -4.06
C THR A 143 -31.84 -0.41 -4.55
N LEU A 144 -32.19 -1.38 -5.41
CA LEU A 144 -31.26 -2.18 -6.18
C LEU A 144 -31.11 -1.60 -7.58
N ILE A 145 -29.87 -1.41 -8.02
CA ILE A 145 -29.55 -0.91 -9.36
C ILE A 145 -28.55 -1.86 -10.01
N ARG A 146 -28.86 -2.40 -11.18
CA ARG A 146 -27.96 -3.22 -11.99
C ARG A 146 -27.51 -2.45 -13.22
N TYR A 147 -26.20 -2.28 -13.37
CA TYR A 147 -25.58 -1.50 -14.44
C TYR A 147 -24.93 -2.39 -15.51
N HIS A 148 -25.13 -2.05 -16.78
CA HIS A 148 -24.46 -2.66 -17.92
C HIS A 148 -23.13 -1.98 -18.25
N ASP A 149 -22.15 -2.10 -17.36
CA ASP A 149 -20.75 -1.87 -17.70
C ASP A 149 -19.95 -3.17 -17.66
N ASN A 150 -20.00 -3.83 -16.49
CA ASN A 150 -19.48 -5.18 -16.27
C ASN A 150 -20.54 -6.08 -15.60
N ILE A 151 -21.83 -5.72 -15.73
CA ILE A 151 -22.95 -6.29 -14.97
C ILE A 151 -22.65 -6.28 -13.46
N VAL A 152 -22.82 -5.10 -12.87
CA VAL A 152 -22.65 -4.89 -11.43
C VAL A 152 -24.00 -4.54 -10.83
N THR A 153 -24.35 -5.17 -9.72
CA THR A 153 -25.53 -4.79 -8.94
C THR A 153 -25.07 -4.00 -7.72
N VAL A 154 -25.73 -2.89 -7.45
CA VAL A 154 -25.53 -2.03 -6.29
C VAL A 154 -26.82 -2.03 -5.49
N ALA A 155 -26.69 -2.14 -4.17
CA ALA A 155 -27.78 -1.90 -3.25
C ALA A 155 -27.50 -0.60 -2.50
N SER A 156 -28.51 0.25 -2.40
CA SER A 156 -28.40 1.56 -1.74
C SER A 156 -29.67 1.92 -1.00
N THR A 157 -29.52 2.46 0.20
CA THR A 157 -30.61 3.14 0.92
C THR A 157 -30.75 4.61 0.52
N LEU A 158 -29.85 5.13 -0.33
CA LEU A 158 -29.92 6.47 -0.93
C LEU A 158 -30.46 6.35 -2.36
N ARG A 159 -31.43 7.21 -2.71
CA ARG A 159 -32.00 7.22 -4.07
C ARG A 159 -30.93 7.61 -5.09
N GLY A 160 -30.74 6.79 -6.13
CA GLY A 160 -29.96 7.15 -7.32
C GLY A 160 -28.43 7.20 -7.14
N ALA A 161 -27.87 6.50 -6.14
CA ALA A 161 -26.43 6.54 -5.89
C ALA A 161 -25.62 5.92 -7.05
N LYS A 162 -24.75 6.74 -7.67
CA LYS A 162 -23.68 6.25 -8.55
C LYS A 162 -22.58 5.61 -7.69
N PRO A 163 -21.97 4.50 -8.14
CA PRO A 163 -20.86 3.88 -7.42
C PRO A 163 -19.69 4.88 -7.31
N ILE A 164 -19.31 5.21 -6.08
CA ILE A 164 -18.16 6.07 -5.77
C ILE A 164 -16.92 5.18 -5.63
N GLY A 165 -15.77 5.66 -6.11
CA GLY A 165 -14.49 4.97 -5.91
C GLY A 165 -14.19 4.72 -4.43
N VAL A 166 -14.12 3.45 -4.06
CA VAL A 166 -13.69 2.95 -2.74
C VAL A 166 -12.16 2.75 -2.77
N ASP A 167 -11.51 2.52 -1.62
CA ASP A 167 -10.09 2.16 -1.48
C ASP A 167 -9.07 3.32 -1.56
N ARG A 168 -9.47 4.56 -1.23
CA ARG A 168 -8.55 5.73 -1.27
C ARG A 168 -7.32 5.61 -0.37
N LEU A 169 -7.43 5.01 0.82
CA LEU A 169 -6.27 4.76 1.67
C LEU A 169 -5.27 3.82 0.97
N ASP A 170 -5.78 2.77 0.31
CA ASP A 170 -4.91 1.81 -0.36
C ASP A 170 -4.19 2.45 -1.55
N GLN A 171 -4.88 3.31 -2.30
CA GLN A 171 -4.27 4.11 -3.36
C GLN A 171 -3.18 5.05 -2.82
N ASN A 172 -3.46 5.76 -1.73
CA ASN A 172 -2.48 6.68 -1.13
C ASN A 172 -1.25 5.92 -0.61
N ILE A 173 -1.46 4.82 0.12
CA ILE A 173 -0.36 4.01 0.67
C ILE A 173 0.44 3.32 -0.44
N SER A 174 -0.22 2.74 -1.44
CA SER A 174 0.47 1.98 -2.50
C SER A 174 1.44 2.82 -3.32
N THR A 175 1.16 4.13 -3.48
CA THR A 175 1.98 5.05 -4.27
C THR A 175 3.36 5.29 -3.67
N TYR A 176 3.45 5.42 -2.34
CA TYR A 176 4.70 5.76 -1.63
C TYR A 176 5.10 4.72 -0.58
N ARG A 177 4.68 3.47 -0.79
CA ARG A 177 4.89 2.38 0.15
C ARG A 177 6.37 2.12 0.39
N VAL A 178 6.77 2.08 1.65
CA VAL A 178 8.13 1.66 2.02
C VAL A 178 8.26 0.14 1.85
N ASN A 179 9.05 -0.31 0.87
CA ASN A 179 9.23 -1.72 0.60
C ASN A 179 10.49 -2.27 1.29
N VAL A 180 10.33 -2.78 2.51
CA VAL A 180 11.40 -3.50 3.22
C VAL A 180 11.11 -5.00 3.17
N HIS A 181 11.97 -5.74 2.49
CA HIS A 181 11.89 -7.21 2.45
C HIS A 181 12.44 -7.82 3.74
N MET A 182 11.54 -8.19 4.65
CA MET A 182 11.89 -8.97 5.85
C MET A 182 11.16 -10.31 5.86
N LYS A 183 11.82 -11.34 6.40
CA LYS A 183 11.28 -12.72 6.47
C LYS A 183 10.23 -12.90 7.59
N LYS A 184 10.18 -12.00 8.58
CA LYS A 184 9.33 -12.12 9.77
C LYS A 184 7.92 -11.57 9.53
N TRP A 185 6.90 -12.33 9.92
CA TRP A 185 5.50 -12.00 9.64
C TRP A 185 5.02 -10.69 10.29
N TYR A 186 5.42 -10.44 11.54
CA TYR A 186 4.95 -9.30 12.32
C TYR A 186 5.41 -7.96 11.76
N TRP A 187 6.48 -7.95 10.96
CA TRP A 187 6.97 -6.72 10.32
C TRP A 187 5.90 -6.06 9.46
N GLN A 188 5.08 -6.85 8.79
CA GLN A 188 3.97 -6.33 7.98
C GLN A 188 2.87 -5.70 8.82
N MET A 189 2.64 -6.25 10.01
CA MET A 189 1.69 -5.69 10.97
C MET A 189 2.20 -4.37 11.59
N ILE A 190 3.50 -4.11 11.54
CA ILE A 190 4.10 -2.85 12.01
C ILE A 190 4.13 -1.80 10.89
N MET A 191 4.52 -2.22 9.68
CA MET A 191 4.70 -1.28 8.56
C MET A 191 3.38 -0.72 8.03
N PHE A 192 2.31 -1.53 8.01
CA PHE A 192 1.01 -1.04 7.57
C PHE A 192 0.49 0.14 8.42
N PRO A 193 0.45 0.04 9.77
CA PRO A 193 0.09 1.17 10.62
C PRO A 193 0.98 2.39 10.40
N LEU A 194 2.30 2.22 10.21
CA LEU A 194 3.20 3.35 9.94
C LEU A 194 2.82 4.09 8.64
N ASP A 195 2.59 3.36 7.55
CA ASP A 195 2.14 3.95 6.28
C ASP A 195 0.78 4.66 6.47
N ALA A 196 -0.14 4.05 7.22
CA ALA A 196 -1.45 4.62 7.52
C ALA A 196 -1.35 5.88 8.40
N PHE A 197 -0.43 5.91 9.38
CA PHE A 197 -0.19 7.06 10.24
C PHE A 197 0.36 8.24 9.46
N VAL A 198 1.30 8.01 8.53
CA VAL A 198 1.80 9.07 7.65
C VAL A 198 0.68 9.63 6.77
N ASN A 199 -0.15 8.77 6.19
CA ASN A 199 -1.33 9.20 5.43
C ASN A 199 -2.31 10.00 6.30
N ASN A 200 -2.62 9.53 7.51
CA ASN A 200 -3.53 10.23 8.43
C ASN A 200 -2.98 11.60 8.84
N ALA A 201 -1.68 11.68 9.16
CA ALA A 201 -1.00 12.93 9.48
C ALA A 201 -1.03 13.91 8.30
N TRP A 202 -0.80 13.43 7.08
CA TRP A 202 -0.90 14.25 5.87
C TRP A 202 -2.32 14.80 5.66
N GLN A 203 -3.35 13.97 5.88
CA GLN A 203 -4.73 14.41 5.76
C GLN A 203 -5.11 15.46 6.81
N LEU A 204 -4.64 15.30 8.06
CA LEU A 204 -4.82 16.30 9.11
C LEU A 204 -4.07 17.60 8.77
N TYR A 205 -2.84 17.51 8.28
CA TYR A 205 -2.05 18.67 7.86
C TYR A 205 -2.81 19.51 6.82
N ARG A 206 -3.43 18.87 5.82
CA ARG A 206 -4.25 19.55 4.79
C ARG A 206 -5.48 20.28 5.34
N LEU A 207 -5.94 19.93 6.54
CA LEU A 207 -7.05 20.63 7.20
C LEU A 207 -6.58 21.86 8.00
N THR A 208 -5.30 21.93 8.37
CA THR A 208 -4.73 23.07 9.09
C THR A 208 -4.62 24.31 8.19
N SER A 209 -4.59 25.51 8.78
CA SER A 209 -4.40 26.76 8.02
C SER A 209 -3.13 26.72 7.16
N LYS A 210 -2.03 26.21 7.74
CA LYS A 210 -0.75 26.04 7.03
C LYS A 210 -0.86 25.10 5.84
N GLY A 211 -1.55 23.96 5.96
CA GLY A 211 -1.72 23.04 4.82
C GLY A 211 -2.71 23.52 3.76
N LYS A 212 -3.56 24.52 4.08
CA LYS A 212 -4.40 25.20 3.08
C LYS A 212 -3.58 26.19 2.25
N GLU A 213 -2.62 26.86 2.87
CA GLU A 213 -1.67 27.78 2.21
C GLU A 213 -0.56 27.02 1.46
N ASP A 214 0.10 26.07 2.11
CA ASP A 214 1.17 25.23 1.56
C ASP A 214 0.63 23.83 1.22
N LYS A 215 0.16 23.68 -0.02
CA LYS A 215 -0.42 22.43 -0.51
C LYS A 215 0.68 21.44 -0.89
N GLN A 216 1.16 20.70 0.10
CA GLN A 216 2.13 19.63 -0.13
C GLN A 216 1.46 18.33 -0.60
N ASP A 217 2.09 17.66 -1.58
CA ASP A 217 1.75 16.28 -1.89
C ASP A 217 2.20 15.31 -0.79
N LEU A 218 1.70 14.08 -0.82
CA LEU A 218 2.01 13.08 0.21
C LEU A 218 3.50 12.72 0.23
N LEU A 219 4.20 12.78 -0.90
CA LEU A 219 5.62 12.45 -1.00
C LEU A 219 6.51 13.50 -0.32
N VAL A 220 6.27 14.78 -0.62
CA VAL A 220 6.97 15.92 -0.03
C VAL A 220 6.74 15.93 1.47
N PHE A 221 5.50 15.74 1.90
CA PHE A 221 5.16 15.65 3.33
C PHE A 221 5.90 14.48 4.01
N THR A 222 5.95 13.31 3.38
CA THR A 222 6.69 12.15 3.90
C THR A 222 8.19 12.43 3.99
N ARG A 223 8.78 13.05 2.96
CA ARG A 223 10.20 13.44 2.96
C ARG A 223 10.51 14.42 4.09
N PHE A 224 9.65 15.40 4.32
CA PHE A 224 9.80 16.36 5.41
C PHE A 224 9.82 15.67 6.79
N ILE A 225 8.90 14.73 7.02
CA ILE A 225 8.90 13.91 8.24
C ILE A 225 10.24 13.17 8.37
N VAL A 226 10.65 12.43 7.34
CA VAL A 226 11.89 11.63 7.37
C VAL A 226 13.11 12.49 7.65
N GLN A 227 13.25 13.63 6.97
CA GLN A 227 14.36 14.57 7.19
C GLN A 227 14.36 15.11 8.62
N THR A 228 13.19 15.47 9.16
CA THR A 228 13.06 15.97 10.54
C THR A 228 13.51 14.93 11.56
N TYR A 229 13.06 13.68 11.42
CA TYR A 229 13.47 12.59 12.32
C TYR A 229 14.96 12.24 12.17
N ILE A 230 15.49 12.22 10.95
CA ILE A 230 16.93 12.05 10.73
C ILE A 230 17.68 13.17 11.45
N SER A 231 17.41 14.44 11.16
CA SER A 231 18.13 15.56 11.78
C SER A 231 18.04 15.56 13.31
N LYS A 232 16.88 15.22 13.88
CA LYS A 232 16.68 15.20 15.33
C LYS A 232 17.41 14.05 16.03
N TYR A 233 17.43 12.86 15.43
CA TYR A 233 17.96 11.65 16.06
C TYR A 233 19.32 11.19 15.50
N SER A 234 19.90 11.91 14.54
CA SER A 234 21.27 11.66 14.05
C SER A 234 22.36 12.09 15.04
N ILE A 235 21.99 12.71 16.17
CA ILE A 235 22.92 13.16 17.20
C ILE A 235 23.42 11.92 17.96
N GLY A 236 24.68 11.53 17.72
CA GLY A 236 25.37 10.54 18.55
C GLY A 236 26.04 9.39 17.80
N VAL A 237 25.87 9.27 16.47
CA VAL A 237 26.82 8.48 15.69
C VAL A 237 28.05 9.37 15.51
N ALA A 238 29.00 9.29 16.44
CA ALA A 238 30.38 9.69 16.13
C ALA A 238 30.67 9.10 14.74
N PRO A 239 31.23 9.86 13.78
CA PRO A 239 31.51 9.31 12.47
C PRO A 239 32.35 8.05 12.67
N GLY A 240 31.69 6.89 12.60
CA GLY A 240 32.37 5.63 12.40
C GLY A 240 33.21 5.83 11.14
N PRO A 241 34.36 5.16 11.01
CA PRO A 241 35.20 5.29 9.82
C PRO A 241 34.27 5.19 8.62
N SER A 242 34.14 6.31 7.88
CA SER A 242 33.20 6.38 6.77
C SER A 242 33.45 5.12 5.95
N PRO A 243 32.42 4.30 5.61
CA PRO A 243 32.65 3.17 4.72
C PRO A 243 33.36 3.78 3.54
N LYS A 244 34.63 3.39 3.34
CA LYS A 244 35.50 4.03 2.35
C LYS A 244 34.67 4.08 1.09
N ARG A 245 34.23 5.28 0.72
CA ARG A 245 33.48 5.53 -0.51
C ARG A 245 34.27 4.74 -1.54
N LEU A 246 33.68 3.67 -2.10
CA LEU A 246 34.39 2.78 -3.02
C LEU A 246 35.08 3.73 -3.98
N LYS A 247 36.41 3.85 -3.87
CA LYS A 247 37.14 4.77 -4.74
C LYS A 247 36.82 4.24 -6.11
N LYS A 248 36.08 5.06 -6.85
CA LYS A 248 35.70 4.88 -8.24
C LYS A 248 36.81 4.08 -8.92
N LEU A 249 36.48 2.89 -9.42
CA LEU A 249 37.32 2.18 -10.39
C LEU A 249 37.71 3.24 -11.43
N VAL A 250 39.00 3.42 -11.69
CA VAL A 250 39.47 4.36 -12.71
C VAL A 250 38.72 4.06 -14.00
N CYS A 251 38.18 5.09 -14.64
CA CYS A 251 37.45 4.93 -15.90
C CYS A 251 38.36 4.28 -16.94
N ASP A 252 37.83 3.32 -17.71
CA ASP A 252 38.61 2.56 -18.70
C ASP A 252 39.28 3.47 -19.73
N ASP A 253 38.67 4.61 -20.07
CA ASP A 253 39.25 5.61 -20.96
C ASP A 253 40.59 6.18 -20.45
N ILE A 254 40.80 6.25 -19.14
CA ILE A 254 42.05 6.72 -18.51
C ILE A 254 43.04 5.57 -18.32
N ARG A 255 42.51 4.35 -18.18
CA ARG A 255 43.28 3.13 -17.93
C ARG A 255 43.88 2.57 -19.23
N LEU A 256 43.16 2.67 -20.34
CA LEU A 256 43.45 2.03 -21.62
C LEU A 256 44.02 2.98 -22.69
N ASP A 257 44.29 4.24 -22.33
CA ASP A 257 44.82 5.22 -23.29
C ASP A 257 46.29 4.98 -23.70
N GLY A 258 46.93 3.93 -23.18
CA GLY A 258 48.26 3.46 -23.60
C GLY A 258 49.41 4.45 -23.32
N LEU A 259 49.14 5.57 -22.65
CA LEU A 259 50.08 6.68 -22.51
C LEU A 259 50.38 7.00 -21.04
N ASN A 260 51.66 7.24 -20.72
CA ASN A 260 52.11 7.85 -19.46
C ASN A 260 51.78 7.07 -18.15
N TYR A 261 51.65 5.74 -18.18
CA TYR A 261 51.47 4.92 -16.96
C TYR A 261 52.81 4.65 -16.24
N VAL A 262 53.33 5.66 -15.54
CA VAL A 262 54.57 5.51 -14.76
C VAL A 262 54.30 4.82 -13.42
N ILE A 263 55.02 3.74 -13.14
CA ILE A 263 54.96 3.02 -11.87
C ILE A 263 55.89 3.66 -10.84
N VAL A 264 55.33 4.08 -9.71
CA VAL A 264 56.02 4.76 -8.61
C VAL A 264 55.87 4.00 -7.29
N LYS A 265 56.79 4.21 -6.34
CA LYS A 265 56.66 3.66 -4.98
C LYS A 265 55.46 4.29 -4.26
N SER A 266 54.65 3.43 -3.65
CA SER A 266 53.58 3.80 -2.74
C SER A 266 54.14 3.96 -1.33
N LEU A 267 53.57 4.89 -0.56
CA LEU A 267 53.90 5.10 0.85
C LEU A 267 53.45 3.94 1.74
N THR A 268 52.48 3.15 1.26
CA THR A 268 51.91 2.00 1.97
C THR A 268 51.81 0.79 1.05
N GLN A 269 51.82 -0.41 1.66
CA GLN A 269 51.55 -1.64 0.94
C GLN A 269 50.07 -1.68 0.50
N ILE A 270 49.84 -1.97 -0.77
CA ILE A 270 48.53 -2.01 -1.42
C ILE A 270 48.41 -3.29 -2.26
N ARG A 271 47.23 -3.63 -2.77
CA ARG A 271 47.04 -4.79 -3.66
C ARG A 271 47.17 -4.40 -5.13
N CYS A 272 47.75 -5.31 -5.91
CA CYS A 272 47.84 -5.18 -7.36
C CYS A 272 46.45 -5.26 -8.01
N GLY A 273 46.16 -4.37 -8.97
CA GLY A 273 44.92 -4.37 -9.74
C GLY A 273 44.75 -5.58 -10.64
N GLU A 274 45.86 -6.17 -11.12
CA GLU A 274 45.86 -7.32 -12.05
C GLU A 274 45.93 -8.66 -11.30
N CYS A 275 46.99 -8.88 -10.50
CA CYS A 275 47.22 -10.19 -9.87
C CYS A 275 46.71 -10.28 -8.42
N HIS A 276 46.17 -9.19 -7.86
CA HIS A 276 45.64 -9.09 -6.50
C HIS A 276 46.62 -9.39 -5.34
N LYS A 277 47.91 -9.65 -5.64
CA LYS A 277 48.98 -9.80 -4.63
C LYS A 277 49.41 -8.45 -4.08
N ASN A 278 50.01 -8.45 -2.89
CA ASN A 278 50.52 -7.24 -2.27
C ASN A 278 51.69 -6.64 -3.07
N THR A 279 51.73 -5.32 -3.16
CA THR A 279 52.76 -4.53 -3.84
C THR A 279 53.01 -3.23 -3.10
N THR A 280 54.23 -2.71 -3.19
CA THR A 280 54.60 -1.37 -2.74
C THR A 280 54.69 -0.38 -3.90
N MET A 281 54.22 -0.78 -5.10
CA MET A 281 54.27 0.01 -6.32
C MET A 281 52.85 0.34 -6.81
N LYS A 282 52.68 1.54 -7.37
CA LYS A 282 51.41 2.01 -7.94
C LYS A 282 51.60 2.78 -9.24
N CYS A 283 50.61 2.77 -10.11
CA CYS A 283 50.58 3.69 -11.25
C CYS A 283 50.29 5.11 -10.74
N LYS A 284 51.14 6.09 -11.11
CA LYS A 284 50.96 7.50 -10.70
C LYS A 284 49.67 8.10 -11.24
N LYS A 285 49.30 7.71 -12.47
CA LYS A 285 48.14 8.20 -13.20
C LYS A 285 46.83 7.59 -12.68
N CYS A 286 46.75 6.26 -12.63
CA CYS A 286 45.56 5.53 -12.19
C CYS A 286 45.43 5.50 -10.66
N ASN A 287 46.51 5.76 -9.93
CA ASN A 287 46.58 5.60 -8.46
C ASN A 287 46.15 4.20 -7.97
N VAL A 288 46.32 3.19 -8.84
CA VAL A 288 46.05 1.77 -8.58
C VAL A 288 47.37 1.07 -8.28
N GLY A 289 47.37 0.16 -7.30
CA GLY A 289 48.53 -0.68 -7.02
C GLY A 289 48.83 -1.59 -8.21
N CYS A 290 50.07 -1.63 -8.66
CA CYS A 290 50.45 -2.44 -9.80
C CYS A 290 51.92 -2.82 -9.71
N HIS A 291 52.24 -4.10 -9.88
CA HIS A 291 53.62 -4.54 -10.07
C HIS A 291 54.14 -4.04 -11.42
N VAL A 292 55.47 -3.89 -11.54
CA VAL A 292 56.10 -3.44 -12.79
C VAL A 292 55.71 -4.35 -13.96
N TYR A 293 55.73 -5.66 -13.77
CA TYR A 293 55.33 -6.65 -14.79
C TYR A 293 53.82 -6.77 -15.01
N CYS A 294 52.99 -6.37 -14.04
CA CYS A 294 51.53 -6.34 -14.20
C CYS A 294 51.04 -5.07 -14.90
N SER A 295 51.91 -4.05 -15.00
CA SER A 295 51.52 -2.72 -15.46
C SER A 295 51.05 -2.72 -16.91
N GLU A 296 51.73 -3.45 -17.78
CA GLU A 296 51.36 -3.54 -19.19
C GLU A 296 50.00 -4.22 -19.37
N MET A 297 49.79 -5.38 -18.73
CA MET A 297 48.52 -6.12 -18.80
C MET A 297 47.34 -5.29 -18.25
N PHE A 298 47.56 -4.57 -17.16
CA PHE A 298 46.52 -3.75 -16.52
C PHE A 298 46.09 -2.53 -17.34
N HIS A 299 46.94 -2.00 -18.23
CA HIS A 299 46.63 -0.82 -19.07
C HIS A 299 46.33 -1.19 -20.54
N SER A 300 46.26 -2.48 -20.88
CA SER A 300 46.04 -2.98 -22.26
C SER A 300 44.83 -3.92 -22.43
N ARG A 301 44.18 -4.35 -21.35
CA ARG A 301 43.01 -5.25 -21.36
C ARG A 301 41.74 -4.54 -20.92
#